data_AF-A0A7W5YT22-F1
#
_entry.id   AF-A0A7W5YT22-F1
#
_cell.length_a   1.000
_cell.length_b   1.000
_cell.length_c   1.000
_cell.angle_alpha   90.00
_cell.angle_beta   90.00
_cell.angle_gamma   90.00
#
_symmetry.space_group_name_H-M   'P 1'
#
loop_
_entity.id
_entity.type
_entity.pdbx_description
1 polymer ?
#
loop_
_entity_poly.entity_id
_entity_poly.type
_entity_poly.pdbx_seq_one_letter_code
_entity_poly.pdbx_strand_id
1 'polypeptide(L)'
;MAGDHALTRWSTVSLESVGDFQHITVEPAPGYWFDHFVPKLTPKGRLIDRTVNVNNLEEVFMHTALGEAVTLFPAHVSWYFPRPDIVYLPVTDMEALPYGLVWLSAAENDMIRAFARVVRDLGPLPD
;
A
#
# COMPACT_ATOMS: atom_id res chain seq x y z
N MET A 1 -5.40 -6.95 6.34
CA MET A 1 -6.80 -7.32 6.68
C MET A 1 -6.85 -7.86 8.10
N ALA A 2 -8.01 -7.87 8.77
CA ALA A 2 -8.15 -8.46 10.10
C ALA A 2 -7.72 -9.94 10.14
N GLY A 3 -7.28 -10.41 11.31
CA GLY A 3 -6.77 -11.77 11.53
C GLY A 3 -7.71 -12.90 11.10
N ASP A 4 -9.00 -12.73 11.31
CA ASP A 4 -10.07 -13.68 11.03
C ASP A 4 -10.82 -13.39 9.72
N HIS A 5 -10.31 -12.45 8.92
CA HIS A 5 -10.95 -12.06 7.67
C HIS A 5 -11.05 -13.23 6.69
N ALA A 6 -12.14 -13.33 5.93
CA ALA A 6 -12.38 -14.46 5.03
C ALA A 6 -11.24 -14.70 4.02
N LEU A 7 -10.51 -13.64 3.63
CA LEU A 7 -9.35 -13.68 2.75
C LEU A 7 -8.08 -14.31 3.37
N THR A 8 -8.01 -14.54 4.68
CA THR A 8 -6.83 -15.12 5.33
C THR A 8 -6.69 -16.63 5.11
N ARG A 9 -7.67 -17.29 4.49
CA ARG A 9 -7.57 -18.68 4.05
C ARG A 9 -6.64 -18.88 2.84
N TRP A 10 -6.19 -17.81 2.21
CA TRP A 10 -5.27 -17.83 1.08
C TRP A 10 -3.91 -17.24 1.46
N SER A 11 -2.85 -17.64 0.76
CA SER A 11 -1.50 -17.10 0.93
C SER A 11 -1.25 -15.82 0.11
N THR A 12 -2.06 -15.60 -0.93
CA THR A 12 -2.02 -14.43 -1.82
C THR A 12 -3.44 -14.09 -2.26
N VAL A 13 -3.65 -12.86 -2.74
CA VAL A 13 -4.95 -12.38 -3.20
C VAL A 13 -4.83 -11.65 -4.53
N SER A 14 -5.93 -11.52 -5.27
CA SER A 14 -6.02 -10.62 -6.41
C SER A 14 -6.72 -9.32 -6.02
N LEU A 15 -6.47 -8.24 -6.76
CA LEU A 15 -7.19 -6.97 -6.67
C LEU A 15 -8.69 -7.19 -6.88
N GLU A 16 -9.04 -8.14 -7.74
CA GLU A 16 -10.42 -8.58 -7.95
C GLU A 16 -11.06 -9.20 -6.70
N SER A 17 -10.30 -9.86 -5.83
CA SER A 17 -10.86 -10.42 -4.58
C SER A 17 -10.91 -9.42 -3.44
N VAL A 18 -9.91 -8.55 -3.31
CA VAL A 18 -9.91 -7.50 -2.26
C VAL A 18 -10.87 -6.36 -2.60
N GLY A 19 -11.16 -6.13 -3.89
CA GLY A 19 -12.09 -5.09 -4.33
C GLY A 19 -13.57 -5.36 -4.01
N ASP A 20 -13.90 -6.51 -3.44
CA ASP A 20 -15.25 -6.82 -2.92
C ASP A 20 -15.51 -6.23 -1.52
N PHE A 21 -14.47 -5.71 -0.86
CA PHE A 21 -14.54 -5.20 0.50
C PHE A 21 -14.41 -3.69 0.52
N GLN A 22 -14.80 -3.07 1.63
CA GLN A 22 -14.59 -1.64 1.84
C GLN A 22 -13.09 -1.33 1.95
N HIS A 23 -12.65 -0.25 1.31
CA HIS A 23 -11.28 0.27 1.42
C HIS A 23 -11.28 1.62 2.11
N ILE A 24 -10.09 1.97 2.58
CA ILE A 24 -9.82 3.25 3.23
C ILE A 24 -9.38 4.26 2.18
N THR A 25 -9.72 5.53 2.40
CA THR A 25 -9.11 6.68 1.74
C THR A 25 -8.44 7.57 2.78
N VAL A 26 -7.26 8.12 2.44
CA VAL A 26 -6.49 8.97 3.35
C VAL A 26 -6.55 10.41 2.85
N GLU A 27 -7.05 11.31 3.68
CA GLU A 27 -7.04 12.76 3.41
C GLU A 27 -5.92 13.44 4.23
N PRO A 28 -5.26 14.50 3.71
CA PRO A 28 -5.52 15.21 2.45
C PRO A 28 -4.64 14.71 1.28
N ALA A 29 -4.43 13.40 1.11
CA ALA A 29 -3.56 12.89 0.06
C ALA A 29 -4.11 13.24 -1.35
N PRO A 30 -3.26 13.68 -2.31
CA PRO A 30 -3.72 13.93 -3.67
C PRO A 30 -4.33 12.68 -4.30
N GLY A 31 -5.54 12.79 -4.88
CA GLY A 31 -6.26 11.63 -5.41
C GLY A 31 -5.49 10.83 -6.45
N TYR A 32 -4.74 11.50 -7.34
CA TYR A 32 -3.91 10.81 -8.34
C TYR A 32 -2.78 9.97 -7.71
N TRP A 33 -2.26 10.41 -6.56
CA TRP A 33 -1.22 9.70 -5.82
C TRP A 33 -1.83 8.50 -5.10
N PHE A 34 -2.98 8.69 -4.47
CA PHE A 34 -3.68 7.62 -3.76
C PHE A 34 -4.21 6.53 -4.70
N ASP A 35 -4.56 6.89 -5.95
CA ASP A 35 -4.98 5.94 -6.98
C ASP A 35 -3.90 4.90 -7.34
N HIS A 36 -2.63 5.13 -7.02
CA HIS A 36 -1.58 4.13 -7.15
C HIS A 36 -1.56 3.12 -5.99
N PHE A 37 -1.97 3.55 -4.78
CA PHE A 37 -2.06 2.67 -3.61
C PHE A 37 -3.32 1.80 -3.68
N VAL A 38 -4.45 2.44 -3.96
CA VAL A 38 -5.74 1.78 -4.15
C VAL A 38 -6.27 2.22 -5.51
N PRO A 39 -6.33 1.36 -6.54
CA PRO A 39 -6.89 1.69 -7.85
C PRO A 39 -8.40 1.95 -7.80
N LYS A 40 -8.95 2.75 -8.72
CA LYS A 40 -10.41 3.08 -8.71
C LYS A 40 -11.25 1.90 -9.13
N LEU A 41 -10.70 1.14 -10.06
CA LEU A 41 -11.34 -0.01 -10.65
C LEU A 41 -10.44 -1.24 -10.45
N THR A 42 -11.05 -2.39 -10.26
CA THR A 42 -10.36 -3.68 -10.41
C THR A 42 -9.98 -3.91 -11.87
N PRO A 43 -9.15 -4.91 -12.20
CA PRO A 43 -8.78 -5.21 -13.58
C PRO A 43 -9.97 -5.53 -14.50
N LYS A 44 -11.08 -6.04 -13.93
CA LYS A 44 -12.34 -6.29 -14.66
C LYS A 44 -13.28 -5.09 -14.71
N GLY A 45 -12.87 -3.93 -14.19
CA GLY A 45 -13.63 -2.68 -14.26
C GLY A 45 -14.65 -2.49 -13.14
N ARG A 46 -14.59 -3.27 -12.04
CA ARG A 46 -15.49 -3.05 -10.89
C ARG A 46 -14.97 -1.88 -10.04
N LEU A 47 -15.86 -0.98 -9.63
CA LEU A 47 -15.51 0.10 -8.70
C LEU A 47 -15.09 -0.47 -7.34
N ILE A 48 -13.95 0.00 -6.83
CA ILE A 48 -13.50 -0.27 -5.46
C ILE A 48 -14.10 0.80 -4.55
N ASP A 49 -14.89 0.38 -3.56
CA ASP A 49 -15.50 1.30 -2.59
C ASP A 49 -14.46 1.79 -1.58
N ARG A 50 -14.32 3.12 -1.46
CA ARG A 50 -13.32 3.79 -0.59
C ARG A 50 -13.96 4.83 0.32
N THR A 51 -15.08 4.50 0.94
CA THR A 51 -15.87 5.46 1.71
C THR A 51 -15.39 5.68 3.15
N VAL A 52 -14.50 4.83 3.67
CA VAL A 52 -13.91 4.98 5.00
C VAL A 52 -12.79 6.03 4.94
N ASN A 53 -13.06 7.24 5.40
CA ASN A 53 -12.08 8.32 5.45
C ASN A 53 -11.28 8.27 6.76
N VAL A 54 -9.96 8.35 6.65
CA VAL A 54 -9.05 8.42 7.81
C VAL A 54 -8.01 9.52 7.61
N ASN A 55 -7.42 9.96 8.71
CA ASN A 55 -6.48 11.08 8.73
C ASN A 55 -5.02 10.64 8.92
N ASN A 56 -4.78 9.39 9.33
CA ASN A 56 -3.45 8.91 9.67
C ASN A 56 -3.36 7.38 9.61
N LEU A 57 -2.13 6.87 9.72
CA LEU A 57 -1.82 5.44 9.65
C LEU A 57 -2.37 4.63 10.85
N GLU A 58 -2.50 5.23 12.02
CA GLU A 58 -3.03 4.55 13.21
C GLU A 58 -4.52 4.22 13.03
N GLU A 59 -5.29 5.18 12.49
CA GLU A 59 -6.69 4.98 12.11
C GLU A 59 -6.82 3.89 11.04
N VAL A 60 -5.93 3.88 10.03
CA VAL A 60 -5.89 2.81 9.03
C VAL A 60 -5.77 1.43 9.67
N PHE A 61 -4.84 1.26 10.61
CA PHE A 61 -4.65 -0.01 11.31
C PHE A 61 -5.83 -0.36 12.20
N MET A 62 -6.44 0.63 12.88
CA MET A 62 -7.63 0.43 13.71
C MET A 62 -8.79 -0.12 12.87
N HIS A 63 -9.16 0.55 11.78
CA HIS A 63 -10.24 0.09 10.90
C HIS A 63 -9.94 -1.28 10.27
N THR A 64 -8.67 -1.54 9.93
CA THR A 64 -8.26 -2.84 9.39
C THR A 64 -8.38 -3.96 10.43
N ALA A 65 -7.95 -3.71 11.67
CA ALA A 65 -7.99 -4.69 12.75
C ALA A 65 -9.42 -4.99 13.22
N LEU A 66 -10.31 -3.99 13.18
CA LEU A 66 -11.74 -4.16 13.45
C LEU A 66 -12.50 -4.88 12.32
N GLY A 67 -11.84 -5.13 11.18
CA GLY A 67 -12.46 -5.76 10.02
C GLY A 67 -13.42 -4.85 9.25
N GLU A 68 -13.40 -3.55 9.53
CA GLU A 68 -14.27 -2.56 8.88
C GLU A 68 -13.79 -2.21 7.46
N ALA A 69 -12.50 -2.40 7.17
CA ALA A 69 -11.94 -2.22 5.85
C ALA A 69 -10.77 -3.17 5.55
N VAL A 70 -10.59 -3.48 4.27
CA VAL A 70 -9.36 -4.04 3.72
C VAL A 70 -8.48 -2.89 3.24
N THR A 71 -7.19 -2.94 3.55
CA THR A 71 -6.24 -1.89 3.18
C THR A 71 -5.16 -2.45 2.28
N LEU A 72 -4.88 -1.75 1.19
CA LEU A 72 -3.71 -1.96 0.34
C LEU A 72 -2.54 -1.08 0.82
N PHE A 73 -1.37 -1.70 0.96
CA PHE A 73 -0.15 -1.02 1.38
C PHE A 73 1.08 -1.50 0.62
N PRO A 74 2.14 -0.68 0.55
CA PRO A 74 3.45 -1.13 0.10
C PRO A 74 3.96 -2.29 0.97
N ALA A 75 4.65 -3.25 0.35
CA ALA A 75 5.13 -4.46 1.01
C ALA A 75 5.94 -4.18 2.30
N HIS A 76 6.74 -3.11 2.32
CA HIS A 76 7.57 -2.75 3.47
C HIS A 76 6.78 -2.44 4.75
N VAL A 77 5.49 -2.09 4.66
CA VAL A 77 4.65 -1.82 5.85
C VAL A 77 4.56 -3.07 6.73
N SER A 78 4.55 -4.26 6.15
CA SER A 78 4.54 -5.52 6.91
C SER A 78 5.79 -5.72 7.77
N TRP A 79 6.92 -5.11 7.40
CA TRP A 79 8.18 -5.21 8.14
C TRP A 79 8.29 -4.18 9.26
N TYR A 80 7.83 -2.96 9.01
CA TYR A 80 7.90 -1.87 9.99
C TYR A 80 6.75 -1.90 11.00
N PHE A 81 5.61 -2.50 10.64
CA PHE A 81 4.42 -2.56 11.47
C PHE A 81 3.88 -3.99 11.61
N PRO A 82 4.67 -4.94 12.17
CA PRO A 82 4.16 -6.28 12.44
C PRO A 82 3.05 -6.18 13.51
N ARG A 83 1.89 -6.76 13.20
CA ARG A 83 0.69 -6.68 14.04
C ARG A 83 0.01 -8.04 14.14
N PRO A 84 -0.24 -8.56 15.35
CA PRO A 84 -0.83 -9.89 15.53
C PRO A 84 -2.32 -9.96 15.14
N ASP A 85 -2.99 -8.80 15.10
CA ASP A 85 -4.42 -8.65 14.75
C ASP A 85 -4.63 -8.38 13.25
N ILE A 86 -3.56 -8.29 12.45
CA ILE A 86 -3.61 -8.01 11.01
C ILE A 86 -2.79 -9.05 10.24
N VAL A 87 -3.38 -9.59 9.18
CA VAL A 87 -2.68 -10.41 8.19
C VAL A 87 -2.35 -9.58 6.96
N TYR A 88 -1.09 -9.66 6.53
CA TYR A 88 -0.57 -9.08 5.29
C TYR A 88 -0.45 -10.18 4.23
N LEU A 89 -1.17 -10.02 3.11
CA LEU A 89 -1.11 -10.94 1.97
C LEU A 89 -0.64 -10.18 0.73
N PRO A 90 0.28 -10.74 -0.08
CA PRO A 90 0.65 -10.16 -1.37
C PRO A 90 -0.54 -10.09 -2.34
N VAL A 91 -0.63 -9.00 -3.09
CA VAL A 91 -1.58 -8.83 -4.20
C VAL A 91 -0.86 -9.15 -5.51
N THR A 92 -1.37 -10.11 -6.27
CA THR A 92 -0.61 -10.71 -7.40
C THR A 92 -0.76 -10.00 -8.74
N ASP A 93 -1.75 -9.12 -8.88
CA ASP A 93 -2.17 -8.48 -10.13
C ASP A 93 -2.19 -6.95 -10.02
N MET A 94 -1.27 -6.41 -9.20
CA MET A 94 -1.00 -4.98 -9.09
C MET A 94 0.44 -4.68 -9.51
N GLU A 95 0.64 -3.54 -10.15
CA GLU A 95 1.99 -3.02 -10.39
C GLU A 95 2.64 -2.60 -9.06
N ALA A 96 3.95 -2.77 -8.97
CA ALA A 96 4.71 -2.30 -7.82
C ALA A 96 4.61 -0.77 -7.69
N LEU A 97 4.42 -0.29 -6.46
CA LEU A 97 4.43 1.14 -6.17
C LEU A 97 5.82 1.74 -6.45
N PRO A 98 5.95 2.70 -7.37
CA PRO A 98 7.23 3.31 -7.66
C PRO A 98 7.65 4.26 -6.53
N TYR A 99 8.88 4.08 -6.03
CA TYR A 99 9.52 4.98 -5.09
C TYR A 99 10.71 5.67 -5.75
N GLY A 100 10.85 6.97 -5.48
CA GLY A 100 11.93 7.79 -6.02
C GLY A 100 12.59 8.63 -4.92
N LEU A 101 13.89 8.83 -5.07
CA LEU A 101 14.62 9.81 -4.27
C LEU A 101 14.40 11.20 -4.85
N VAL A 102 14.09 12.17 -3.99
CA VAL A 102 13.85 13.56 -4.40
C VAL A 102 14.70 14.47 -3.52
N TRP A 103 15.38 15.44 -4.14
CA TRP A 103 16.13 16.49 -3.46
C TRP A 103 16.04 17.79 -4.25
N LEU A 104 16.31 18.92 -3.59
CA LEU A 104 16.43 20.21 -4.28
C LEU A 104 17.69 20.21 -5.14
N SER A 105 17.57 20.58 -6.41
CA SER A 105 18.72 20.61 -7.34
C SER A 105 19.87 21.49 -6.81
N ALA A 106 19.55 22.59 -6.12
CA ALA A 106 20.55 23.48 -5.53
C ALA A 106 21.33 22.85 -4.37
N ALA A 107 20.80 21.79 -3.74
CA ALA A 107 21.46 21.06 -2.66
C ALA A 107 22.25 19.84 -3.16
N GLU A 108 22.24 19.57 -4.47
CA GLU A 108 22.91 18.41 -5.03
C GLU A 108 24.42 18.43 -4.77
N ASN A 109 24.92 17.32 -4.24
CA ASN A 109 26.33 17.13 -3.91
C ASN A 109 26.75 15.67 -4.13
N ASP A 110 28.03 15.39 -3.96
CA ASP A 110 28.59 14.07 -4.26
C ASP A 110 28.09 12.97 -3.32
N MET A 111 27.70 13.31 -2.08
CA MET A 111 27.10 12.36 -1.15
C MET A 111 25.69 11.95 -1.57
N ILE A 112 24.86 12.90 -2.02
CA ILE A 112 23.52 12.60 -2.57
C ILE A 112 23.64 11.74 -3.82
N ARG A 113 24.57 12.08 -4.74
CA ARG A 113 24.82 11.27 -5.94
C ARG A 113 25.32 9.87 -5.61
N ALA A 114 26.19 9.73 -4.61
CA ALA A 114 26.65 8.42 -4.15
C ALA A 114 25.51 7.59 -3.55
N PHE A 115 24.68 8.19 -2.70
CA PHE A 115 23.51 7.53 -2.14
C PHE A 115 22.52 7.08 -3.24
N ALA A 116 22.23 7.95 -4.21
CA ALA A 116 21.35 7.62 -5.32
C ALA A 116 21.89 6.50 -6.22
N ARG A 117 23.22 6.34 -6.33
CA ARG A 117 23.83 5.18 -7.00
C ARG A 117 23.60 3.91 -6.21
N VAL A 118 23.87 3.90 -4.90
CA VAL A 118 23.64 2.73 -4.04
C VAL A 118 22.19 2.26 -4.09
N VAL A 119 21.23 3.18 -4.00
CA VAL A 119 19.80 2.82 -4.07
C VAL A 119 19.44 2.23 -5.44
N ARG A 120 20.02 2.74 -6.53
CA ARG A 120 19.81 2.20 -7.88
C ARG A 120 20.43 0.81 -8.05
N ASP A 121 21.62 0.61 -7.51
CA ASP A 121 22.35 -0.66 -7.59
C ASP A 121 21.64 -1.76 -6.78
N LEU A 122 21.03 -1.40 -5.64
CA LEU A 122 20.20 -2.31 -4.83
C LEU A 122 18.88 -2.67 -5.52
N GLY A 123 18.29 -1.74 -6.28
CA GLY A 123 17.05 -1.97 -7.02
C GLY A 123 15.81 -2.10 -6.11
N PRO A 124 14.66 -2.48 -6.69
CA PRO A 124 13.45 -2.74 -5.92
C PRO A 124 13.59 -4.01 -5.07
N LEU A 125 12.68 -4.18 -4.11
CA LEU A 125 12.57 -5.43 -3.39
C LEU A 125 12.23 -6.56 -4.39
N PRO A 126 12.88 -7.73 -4.27
CA PRO A 126 12.51 -8.89 -5.08
C PRO A 126 11.10 -9.38 -4.74
N ASP A 127 10.40 -9.91 -5.74
CA ASP A 127 9.08 -10.54 -5.63
C ASP A 127 9.07 -11.78 -4.72
#